data_AF-A0A821EAN7-F1
#
_entry.id   AF-A0A821EAN7-F1
#
_cell.length_a   1.000
_cell.length_b   1.000
_cell.length_c   1.000
_cell.angle_alpha   90.00
_cell.angle_beta   90.00
_cell.angle_gamma   90.00
#
_symmetry.space_group_name_H-M   'P 1'
#
loop_
_entity.id
_entity.type
_entity.pdbx_description
1 polymer ?
#
loop_
_entity_poly.entity_id
_entity_poly.type
_entity_poly.pdbx_seq_one_letter_code
_entity_poly.pdbx_strand_id
1 'polypeptide(L)'
;MYGRKRLENEQFIVDCTTIANNFYTTCGSYTTAVSNITATTGVNVSCSAGFNSTTCPGTMYGSTCVFAHKLCVTCSGSSTVRIRVQSNGLPLFCPFTPSILNEQDIDFEVNFNPTVSVNSLNQNATTTAALSQLLCNIQTEANAPTSANLVSYGTQLTTVAGVSVDGVALMNVNSANDVDPFYPTGGNPTESVDACLGHPNDHYVYHYHIASGCALNPPSGTIASCTGTPSCSSSVATYSISLYNSYRTLTVIGIAKDGHVVYGPYDSTGTQVKKANSVVLSYNKK
;
A
#
# COMPACT_ATOMS: atom_id res chain seq x y z
N MET A 1 29.53 -22.90 14.88
CA MET A 1 28.07 -22.69 14.81
C MET A 1 27.62 -22.99 13.39
N TYR A 2 26.98 -24.15 13.18
CA TYR A 2 26.46 -24.54 11.87
C TYR A 2 25.19 -23.73 11.55
N GLY A 3 25.29 -22.78 10.63
CA GLY A 3 24.12 -22.15 10.03
C GLY A 3 23.41 -23.16 9.14
N ARG A 4 22.23 -23.63 9.55
CA ARG A 4 21.33 -24.36 8.65
C ARG A 4 21.04 -23.46 7.45
N LYS A 5 21.35 -23.92 6.23
CA LYS A 5 20.68 -23.44 5.02
C LYS A 5 19.18 -23.58 5.27
N ARG A 6 18.47 -22.45 5.34
CA ARG A 6 17.00 -22.44 5.43
C ARG A 6 16.50 -23.18 4.19
N LEU A 7 15.80 -24.30 4.35
CA LEU A 7 15.16 -24.97 3.23
C LEU A 7 14.16 -23.97 2.64
N GLU A 8 14.24 -23.72 1.35
CA GLU A 8 13.53 -22.65 0.62
C GLU A 8 12.00 -22.81 0.60
N ASN A 9 11.45 -23.80 1.33
CA ASN A 9 10.04 -24.19 1.29
C ASN A 9 9.30 -24.10 2.63
N GLU A 10 9.95 -23.69 3.72
CA GLU A 10 9.23 -23.45 4.99
C GLU A 10 8.98 -21.95 5.15
N GLN A 11 7.77 -21.52 4.78
CA GLN A 11 7.22 -20.26 5.26
C GLN A 11 6.81 -20.45 6.70
N PHE A 12 7.39 -19.66 7.60
CA PHE A 12 7.07 -19.75 9.02
C PHE A 12 6.03 -18.72 9.40
N ILE A 13 5.07 -19.14 10.23
CA ILE A 13 4.11 -18.24 10.85
C ILE A 13 4.81 -17.06 11.57
N VAL A 14 5.99 -17.30 12.13
CA VAL A 14 6.85 -16.29 12.77
C VAL A 14 7.29 -15.20 11.79
N ASP A 15 7.63 -15.57 10.55
CA ASP A 15 8.04 -14.58 9.53
C ASP A 15 6.82 -13.72 9.15
N CYS A 16 5.65 -14.34 8.96
CA CYS A 16 4.41 -13.59 8.70
C CYS A 16 4.08 -12.63 9.84
N THR A 17 4.10 -13.09 11.09
CA THR A 17 3.83 -12.22 12.25
C THR A 17 4.86 -11.10 12.36
N THR A 18 6.12 -11.36 12.03
CA THR A 18 7.16 -10.31 11.98
C THR A 18 6.81 -9.24 10.95
N ILE A 19 6.33 -9.64 9.76
CA ILE A 19 5.86 -8.68 8.75
C ILE A 19 4.60 -7.95 9.23
N ALA A 20 3.60 -8.65 9.74
CA ALA A 20 2.35 -8.07 10.25
C ALA A 20 2.59 -7.02 11.35
N ASN A 21 3.62 -7.20 12.18
CA ASN A 21 4.02 -6.24 13.21
C ASN A 21 4.52 -4.89 12.66
N ASN A 22 4.81 -4.78 11.36
CA ASN A 22 5.17 -3.50 10.73
C ASN A 22 3.94 -2.65 10.37
N PHE A 23 2.74 -3.22 10.40
CA PHE A 23 1.50 -2.52 10.08
C PHE A 23 0.95 -1.82 11.32
N TYR A 24 0.33 -0.65 11.15
CA TYR A 24 -0.37 0.12 12.19
C TYR A 24 -1.71 -0.53 12.57
N THR A 25 -1.65 -1.81 12.93
CA THR A 25 -2.81 -2.64 13.24
C THR A 25 -3.56 -2.09 14.47
N THR A 26 -4.88 -2.01 14.33
CA THR A 26 -5.84 -1.50 15.31
C THR A 26 -6.70 -2.60 15.95
N CYS A 27 -6.73 -3.80 15.35
CA CYS A 27 -7.31 -4.99 15.99
C CYS A 27 -6.25 -5.57 16.94
N GLY A 28 -6.54 -5.72 18.23
CA GLY A 28 -5.53 -6.08 19.25
C GLY A 28 -4.89 -7.47 19.14
N SER A 29 -4.95 -8.15 17.99
CA SER A 29 -4.41 -9.49 17.74
C SER A 29 -3.85 -9.61 16.32
N TYR A 30 -2.70 -10.27 16.20
CA TYR A 30 -2.10 -10.65 14.91
C TYR A 30 -2.47 -12.08 14.46
N THR A 31 -3.34 -12.77 15.21
CA THR A 31 -3.72 -14.16 14.94
C THR A 31 -5.21 -14.34 14.69
N THR A 32 -6.02 -13.32 14.95
CA THR A 32 -7.48 -13.41 14.89
C THR A 32 -8.04 -12.23 14.14
N ALA A 33 -8.44 -12.48 12.89
CA ALA A 33 -9.14 -11.51 12.06
C ALA A 33 -10.45 -11.08 12.73
N VAL A 34 -10.84 -9.82 12.53
CA VAL A 34 -12.15 -9.32 12.95
C VAL A 34 -13.21 -9.78 11.96
N SER A 35 -14.46 -9.90 12.40
CA SER A 35 -15.55 -10.33 11.49
C SER A 35 -15.88 -9.29 10.42
N ASN A 36 -15.77 -8.01 10.78
CA ASN A 36 -15.99 -6.87 9.88
C ASN A 36 -15.12 -5.69 10.32
N ILE A 37 -14.17 -5.26 9.49
CA ILE A 37 -13.25 -4.17 9.83
C ILE A 37 -13.97 -2.83 9.99
N THR A 38 -14.99 -2.57 9.17
CA THR A 38 -15.75 -1.31 9.21
C THR A 38 -16.51 -1.13 10.52
N ALA A 39 -16.83 -2.22 11.22
CA ALA A 39 -17.50 -2.22 12.52
C ALA A 39 -16.55 -2.08 13.73
N THR A 40 -15.22 -2.08 13.51
CA THR A 40 -14.25 -1.88 14.59
C THR A 40 -14.12 -0.42 14.98
N THR A 41 -13.65 -0.16 16.21
CA THR A 41 -13.47 1.20 16.73
C THR A 41 -12.33 1.95 16.01
N GLY A 42 -11.26 1.27 15.63
CA GLY A 42 -10.08 1.89 15.03
C GLY A 42 -9.35 2.86 15.96
N VAL A 43 -8.56 3.75 15.35
CA VAL A 43 -7.85 4.85 16.02
C VAL A 43 -8.33 6.17 15.41
N ASN A 44 -8.73 7.14 16.24
CA ASN A 44 -9.20 8.43 15.76
C ASN A 44 -8.05 9.26 15.18
N VAL A 45 -8.27 9.79 13.97
CA VAL A 45 -7.47 10.81 13.30
C VAL A 45 -8.24 12.12 13.37
N SER A 46 -7.57 13.20 13.80
CA SER A 46 -8.20 14.51 14.03
C SER A 46 -7.59 15.58 13.12
N CYS A 47 -8.41 16.16 12.26
CA CYS A 47 -8.01 17.09 11.22
C CYS A 47 -8.65 18.46 11.42
N SER A 48 -7.85 19.43 11.87
CA SER A 48 -8.30 20.79 12.15
C SER A 48 -8.52 21.66 10.91
N ALA A 49 -8.13 21.17 9.73
CA ALA A 49 -8.28 21.83 8.44
C ALA A 49 -8.40 20.79 7.30
N GLY A 50 -8.84 21.25 6.13
CA GLY A 50 -8.98 20.43 4.91
C GLY A 50 -10.35 19.76 4.76
N PHE A 51 -11.18 19.74 5.80
CA PHE A 51 -12.49 19.10 5.81
C PHE A 51 -13.62 20.05 6.22
N ASN A 52 -14.83 19.74 5.77
CA ASN A 52 -16.07 20.37 6.21
C ASN A 52 -17.14 19.29 6.50
N SER A 53 -18.37 19.71 6.82
CA SER A 53 -19.46 18.79 7.16
C SER A 53 -19.90 17.84 6.05
N THR A 54 -19.55 18.12 4.78
CA THR A 54 -19.88 17.25 3.65
C THR A 54 -18.71 16.39 3.21
N THR A 55 -17.46 16.77 3.52
CA THR A 55 -16.26 16.04 3.08
C THR A 55 -15.63 15.17 4.16
N CYS A 56 -15.97 15.38 5.43
CA CYS A 56 -15.44 14.58 6.53
C CYS A 56 -15.95 13.12 6.48
N PRO A 57 -15.08 12.10 6.43
CA PRO A 57 -15.49 10.69 6.46
C PRO A 57 -16.05 10.23 7.82
N GLY A 58 -15.95 11.07 8.84
CA GLY A 58 -16.40 10.79 10.19
C GLY A 58 -17.33 11.87 10.74
N THR A 59 -16.99 12.40 11.91
CA THR A 59 -17.80 13.41 12.60
C THR A 59 -17.07 14.74 12.68
N MET A 60 -17.77 15.84 12.38
CA MET A 60 -17.27 17.19 12.62
C MET A 60 -17.51 17.61 14.07
N TYR A 61 -16.45 18.02 14.76
CA TYR A 61 -16.46 18.68 16.06
C TYR A 61 -15.99 20.12 15.89
N GLY A 62 -16.95 21.05 15.69
CA GLY A 62 -16.63 22.41 15.28
C GLY A 62 -15.99 22.44 13.90
N SER A 63 -14.73 22.91 13.80
CA SER A 63 -13.94 22.91 12.56
C SER A 63 -13.02 21.69 12.42
N THR A 64 -13.07 20.73 13.35
CA THR A 64 -12.20 19.56 13.34
C THR A 64 -12.97 18.34 12.83
N CYS A 65 -12.52 17.75 11.74
CA CYS A 65 -13.01 16.44 11.29
C CYS A 65 -12.31 15.34 12.09
N VAL A 66 -13.07 14.41 12.64
CA VAL A 66 -12.55 13.24 13.34
C VAL A 66 -13.10 11.98 12.68
N PHE A 67 -12.21 11.12 12.19
CA PHE A 67 -12.55 9.83 11.60
C PHE A 67 -11.70 8.71 12.19
N ALA A 68 -12.15 7.46 12.05
CA ALA A 68 -11.42 6.31 12.56
C ALA A 68 -10.58 5.69 11.45
N HIS A 69 -9.27 5.60 11.64
CA HIS A 69 -8.40 4.72 10.87
C HIS A 69 -8.56 3.28 11.39
N LYS A 70 -8.82 2.31 10.51
CA LYS A 70 -9.05 0.90 10.89
C LYS A 70 -8.18 0.01 10.02
N LEU A 71 -7.32 -0.77 10.67
CA LEU A 71 -6.45 -1.75 10.03
C LEU A 71 -6.33 -3.00 10.90
N CYS A 72 -6.37 -4.17 10.29
CA CYS A 72 -6.16 -5.45 10.93
C CYS A 72 -5.35 -6.35 10.01
N VAL A 73 -4.14 -6.71 10.44
CA VAL A 73 -3.28 -7.64 9.70
C VAL A 73 -3.02 -8.86 10.56
N THR A 74 -3.43 -10.02 10.07
CA THR A 74 -3.35 -11.27 10.83
C THR A 74 -2.71 -12.38 10.03
N CYS A 75 -2.05 -13.29 10.73
CA CYS A 75 -1.39 -14.44 10.18
C CYS A 75 -2.03 -15.73 10.70
N SER A 76 -2.20 -16.71 9.82
CA SER A 76 -2.80 -18.01 10.16
C SER A 76 -2.13 -19.16 9.41
N GLY A 77 -2.45 -20.40 9.80
CA GLY A 77 -1.97 -21.62 9.15
C GLY A 77 -0.66 -22.18 9.70
N SER A 78 -0.50 -23.50 9.61
CA SER A 78 0.69 -24.23 10.07
C SER A 78 1.51 -24.81 8.92
N SER A 79 0.87 -25.33 7.86
CA SER A 79 1.53 -25.88 6.67
C SER A 79 1.65 -24.86 5.53
N THR A 80 0.60 -24.07 5.33
CA THR A 80 0.56 -22.94 4.40
C THR A 80 0.24 -21.71 5.22
N VAL A 81 1.24 -20.84 5.39
CA VAL A 81 1.04 -19.60 6.14
C VAL A 81 0.24 -18.65 5.26
N ARG A 82 -0.79 -18.05 5.85
CA ARG A 82 -1.64 -17.06 5.19
C ARG A 82 -1.57 -15.74 5.92
N ILE A 83 -1.69 -14.65 5.17
CA ILE A 83 -1.84 -13.30 5.69
C ILE A 83 -3.20 -12.77 5.25
N ARG A 84 -3.98 -12.26 6.21
CA ARG A 84 -5.25 -11.58 5.97
C ARG A 84 -5.10 -10.11 6.34
N VAL A 85 -5.52 -9.25 5.43
CA VAL A 85 -5.53 -7.80 5.60
C VAL A 85 -6.95 -7.33 5.56
N GLN A 86 -7.33 -6.54 6.57
CA GLN A 86 -8.63 -5.89 6.65
C GLN A 86 -8.40 -4.41 6.93
N SER A 87 -8.92 -3.51 6.10
CA SER A 87 -8.75 -2.07 6.24
C SER A 87 -10.02 -1.33 5.84
N ASN A 88 -10.24 -0.13 6.40
CA ASN A 88 -11.25 0.81 5.89
C ASN A 88 -10.69 1.80 4.85
N GLY A 89 -9.42 1.66 4.45
CA GLY A 89 -8.78 2.48 3.41
C GLY A 89 -8.46 3.93 3.80
N LEU A 90 -8.80 4.37 5.02
CA LEU A 90 -8.51 5.73 5.48
C LEU A 90 -7.06 5.83 6.01
N PRO A 91 -6.31 6.90 5.71
CA PRO A 91 -4.94 7.08 6.19
C PRO A 91 -4.87 7.40 7.69
N LEU A 92 -3.71 7.24 8.32
CA LEU A 92 -3.48 7.67 9.72
C LEU A 92 -3.14 9.16 9.90
N PHE A 93 -3.25 9.95 8.84
CA PHE A 93 -2.96 11.39 8.80
C PHE A 93 -4.13 12.14 8.15
N CYS A 94 -4.02 13.48 8.08
CA CYS A 94 -5.03 14.35 7.50
C CYS A 94 -4.71 14.70 6.04
N PRO A 95 -5.18 13.91 5.06
CA PRO A 95 -4.80 14.10 3.67
C PRO A 95 -5.30 15.44 3.13
N PHE A 96 -4.65 15.94 2.08
CA PHE A 96 -5.21 17.03 1.30
C PHE A 96 -6.22 16.45 0.31
N THR A 97 -7.51 16.59 0.59
CA THR A 97 -8.57 16.12 -0.31
C THR A 97 -9.45 17.29 -0.74
N PRO A 98 -9.51 17.63 -2.04
CA PRO A 98 -10.45 18.65 -2.53
C PRO A 98 -11.91 18.16 -2.51
N SER A 99 -12.11 16.86 -2.28
CA SER A 99 -13.39 16.17 -2.35
C SER A 99 -13.72 15.44 -1.03
N ILE A 100 -14.87 14.78 -1.03
CA ILE A 100 -15.29 13.84 0.02
C ILE A 100 -14.21 12.75 0.14
N LEU A 101 -14.08 12.20 1.34
CA LEU A 101 -13.29 11.01 1.61
C LEU A 101 -14.24 9.93 2.12
N ASN A 102 -14.11 8.70 1.61
CA ASN A 102 -14.96 7.56 1.95
C ASN A 102 -14.13 6.40 2.49
N GLU A 103 -14.73 5.62 3.39
CA GLU A 103 -14.21 4.30 3.74
C GLU A 103 -14.36 3.32 2.56
N GLN A 104 -13.42 2.38 2.45
CA GLN A 104 -13.47 1.23 1.55
C GLN A 104 -13.30 -0.06 2.37
N ASP A 105 -14.20 -1.03 2.19
CA ASP A 105 -14.08 -2.34 2.85
C ASP A 105 -13.06 -3.23 2.12
N ILE A 106 -11.79 -3.06 2.47
CA ILE A 106 -10.69 -3.85 1.95
C ILE A 106 -10.51 -5.07 2.85
N ASP A 107 -10.87 -6.26 2.39
CA ASP A 107 -10.65 -7.50 3.15
C ASP A 107 -10.27 -8.66 2.22
N PHE A 108 -9.03 -9.13 2.34
CA PHE A 108 -8.54 -10.28 1.61
C PHE A 108 -7.56 -11.14 2.40
N GLU A 109 -7.49 -12.42 2.05
CA GLU A 109 -6.55 -13.39 2.59
C GLU A 109 -5.81 -14.12 1.47
N VAL A 110 -4.48 -14.21 1.60
CA VAL A 110 -3.58 -14.78 0.59
C VAL A 110 -2.55 -15.68 1.26
N ASN A 111 -1.92 -16.57 0.50
CA ASN A 111 -0.71 -17.26 0.94
C ASN A 111 0.37 -16.20 1.20
N PHE A 112 1.07 -16.30 2.32
CA PHE A 112 2.08 -15.32 2.69
C PHE A 112 3.38 -15.60 1.95
N ASN A 113 3.85 -14.63 1.16
CA ASN A 113 5.12 -14.67 0.42
C ASN A 113 5.35 -15.98 -0.34
N PRO A 114 4.38 -16.43 -1.18
CA PRO A 114 4.43 -17.72 -1.89
C PRO A 114 5.74 -17.84 -2.69
N THR A 115 6.40 -18.99 -2.59
CA THR A 115 7.59 -19.23 -3.41
C THR A 115 7.15 -19.25 -4.87
N VAL A 116 7.55 -18.24 -5.63
CA VAL A 116 7.55 -18.34 -7.09
C VAL A 116 8.91 -18.83 -7.53
N SER A 117 8.95 -19.58 -8.63
CA SER A 117 10.24 -19.98 -9.20
C SER A 117 11.04 -18.72 -9.55
N VAL A 118 12.27 -18.61 -9.02
CA VAL A 118 13.18 -17.47 -9.29
C VAL A 118 13.54 -17.28 -10.76
N ASN A 119 13.23 -18.28 -11.61
CA ASN A 119 13.37 -18.24 -13.06
C ASN A 119 12.03 -18.01 -13.80
N SER A 120 10.95 -17.96 -13.04
CA SER A 120 9.61 -17.61 -13.45
C SER A 120 9.25 -16.34 -12.69
N LEU A 121 9.75 -15.19 -13.16
CA LEU A 121 8.94 -13.98 -12.99
C LEU A 121 7.53 -14.39 -13.40
N ASN A 122 6.53 -14.18 -12.54
CA ASN A 122 5.14 -14.54 -12.87
C ASN A 122 4.75 -13.97 -14.25
N GLN A 123 5.43 -12.90 -14.70
CA GLN A 123 5.50 -12.48 -16.09
C GLN A 123 6.91 -11.96 -16.42
N ASN A 124 7.57 -12.53 -17.44
CA ASN A 124 8.87 -12.03 -17.93
C ASN A 124 8.64 -10.98 -19.01
N ALA A 125 8.56 -9.72 -18.60
CA ALA A 125 8.42 -8.60 -19.53
C ALA A 125 9.76 -8.32 -20.23
N THR A 126 9.97 -8.93 -21.40
CA THR A 126 11.19 -8.72 -22.21
C THR A 126 11.12 -7.50 -23.12
N THR A 127 9.96 -6.85 -23.19
CA THR A 127 9.73 -5.63 -23.98
C THR A 127 9.11 -4.55 -23.10
N THR A 128 9.30 -3.28 -23.46
CA THR A 128 8.62 -2.15 -22.81
C THR A 128 7.11 -2.31 -22.87
N ALA A 129 6.56 -2.82 -23.98
CA ALA A 129 5.13 -3.05 -24.12
C ALA A 129 4.61 -4.14 -23.16
N ALA A 130 5.35 -5.23 -22.97
CA ALA A 130 5.00 -6.27 -21.99
C ALA A 130 5.16 -5.78 -20.55
N LEU A 131 6.16 -4.94 -20.28
CA LEU A 131 6.35 -4.32 -18.97
C LEU A 131 5.22 -3.35 -18.66
N SER A 132 4.86 -2.51 -19.64
CA SER A 132 3.66 -1.68 -19.56
C SER A 132 2.42 -2.54 -19.41
N GLN A 133 2.24 -3.63 -20.14
CA GLN A 133 1.06 -4.47 -19.94
C GLN A 133 1.02 -5.14 -18.56
N LEU A 134 2.17 -5.39 -17.93
CA LEU A 134 2.25 -5.93 -16.58
C LEU A 134 2.01 -4.85 -15.50
N LEU A 135 2.61 -3.67 -15.66
CA LEU A 135 2.57 -2.59 -14.65
C LEU A 135 1.39 -1.63 -14.83
N CYS A 136 0.95 -1.46 -16.07
CA CYS A 136 0.06 -0.41 -16.55
C CYS A 136 -1.28 -0.99 -17.05
N ASN A 137 -1.63 -2.22 -16.66
CA ASN A 137 -2.94 -2.80 -16.97
C ASN A 137 -3.75 -2.98 -15.69
N ILE A 138 -4.69 -2.05 -15.48
CA ILE A 138 -5.59 -2.04 -14.32
C ILE A 138 -6.42 -3.33 -14.18
N GLN A 139 -6.66 -4.06 -15.28
CA GLN A 139 -7.38 -5.33 -15.27
C GLN A 139 -6.51 -6.50 -14.82
N THR A 140 -5.17 -6.42 -14.98
CA THR A 140 -4.28 -7.48 -14.51
C THR A 140 -4.13 -7.50 -13.00
N GLU A 141 -4.26 -6.34 -12.34
CA GLU A 141 -4.19 -6.24 -10.89
C GLU A 141 -5.44 -6.75 -10.18
N ALA A 142 -6.57 -6.89 -10.87
CA ALA A 142 -7.71 -7.63 -10.36
C ALA A 142 -7.39 -9.11 -10.12
N ASN A 143 -6.38 -9.66 -10.82
CA ASN A 143 -6.06 -11.08 -10.82
C ASN A 143 -4.75 -11.35 -10.09
N ALA A 144 -4.84 -11.68 -8.80
CA ALA A 144 -3.71 -12.32 -8.12
C ALA A 144 -3.39 -13.67 -8.80
N PRO A 145 -2.11 -14.06 -8.91
CA PRO A 145 -1.73 -15.39 -9.38
C PRO A 145 -2.45 -16.48 -8.59
N THR A 146 -2.77 -17.61 -9.23
CA THR A 146 -3.43 -18.74 -8.55
C THR A 146 -2.64 -19.26 -7.35
N SER A 147 -1.30 -19.14 -7.39
CA SER A 147 -0.41 -19.47 -6.27
C SER A 147 -0.61 -18.59 -5.03
N ALA A 148 -1.18 -17.39 -5.18
CA ALA A 148 -1.54 -16.54 -4.06
C ALA A 148 -2.73 -17.07 -3.26
N ASN A 149 -3.56 -17.94 -3.86
CA ASN A 149 -4.78 -18.46 -3.25
C ASN A 149 -5.64 -17.33 -2.63
N LEU A 150 -5.82 -16.24 -3.39
CA LEU A 150 -6.54 -15.05 -2.95
C LEU A 150 -8.00 -15.40 -2.62
N VAL A 151 -8.42 -15.06 -1.41
CA VAL A 151 -9.81 -15.07 -0.96
C VAL A 151 -10.21 -13.64 -0.63
N SER A 152 -11.24 -13.14 -1.32
CA SER A 152 -11.81 -11.81 -1.07
C SER A 152 -13.01 -11.93 -0.14
N TYR A 153 -13.02 -11.16 0.94
CA TYR A 153 -14.18 -11.03 1.83
C TYR A 153 -14.83 -9.65 1.74
N GLY A 154 -14.06 -8.63 1.32
CA GLY A 154 -14.51 -7.25 1.24
C GLY A 154 -15.20 -6.91 -0.08
N THR A 155 -15.61 -5.65 -0.20
CA THR A 155 -16.29 -5.12 -1.39
C THR A 155 -15.35 -4.14 -2.11
N GLN A 156 -15.06 -4.39 -3.39
CA GLN A 156 -14.23 -3.53 -4.26
C GLN A 156 -12.70 -3.68 -4.14
N LEU A 157 -12.18 -4.88 -4.37
CA LEU A 157 -10.73 -5.10 -4.51
C LEU A 157 -10.20 -4.95 -5.95
N THR A 158 -11.03 -4.56 -6.92
CA THR A 158 -10.70 -4.64 -8.35
C THR A 158 -9.45 -3.85 -8.72
N THR A 159 -9.29 -2.63 -8.18
CA THR A 159 -8.16 -1.72 -8.50
C THR A 159 -7.07 -1.71 -7.43
N VAL A 160 -7.25 -2.45 -6.33
CA VAL A 160 -6.30 -2.50 -5.21
C VAL A 160 -5.19 -3.47 -5.58
N ALA A 161 -3.94 -3.05 -5.77
CA ALA A 161 -2.80 -3.94 -5.96
C ALA A 161 -2.30 -4.53 -4.63
N GLY A 162 -2.48 -3.78 -3.53
CA GLY A 162 -2.07 -4.16 -2.18
C GLY A 162 -2.53 -3.16 -1.14
N VAL A 163 -2.02 -3.30 0.08
CA VAL A 163 -2.31 -2.41 1.20
C VAL A 163 -1.00 -1.99 1.85
N SER A 164 -0.83 -0.70 2.09
CA SER A 164 0.34 -0.15 2.78
C SER A 164 0.28 -0.40 4.29
N VAL A 165 1.40 -0.17 4.98
CA VAL A 165 1.50 -0.36 6.44
C VAL A 165 0.51 0.48 7.24
N ASP A 166 0.06 1.61 6.71
CA ASP A 166 -0.98 2.50 7.25
C ASP A 166 -2.39 2.17 6.75
N GLY A 167 -2.59 1.01 6.10
CA GLY A 167 -3.91 0.51 5.70
C GLY A 167 -4.50 1.17 4.45
N VAL A 168 -3.83 2.14 3.84
CA VAL A 168 -4.27 2.76 2.58
C VAL A 168 -4.11 1.77 1.42
N ALA A 169 -5.03 1.84 0.45
CA ALA A 169 -4.91 1.04 -0.76
C ALA A 169 -3.69 1.48 -1.57
N LEU A 170 -2.86 0.51 -1.95
CA LEU A 170 -1.91 0.65 -3.05
C LEU A 170 -2.70 0.31 -4.32
N MET A 171 -2.94 1.29 -5.19
CA MET A 171 -3.60 1.07 -6.48
C MET A 171 -2.58 0.93 -7.60
N ASN A 172 -3.08 0.71 -8.82
CA ASN A 172 -2.29 0.62 -10.03
C ASN A 172 -1.32 1.79 -10.19
N VAL A 173 -0.20 1.58 -10.86
CA VAL A 173 0.74 2.65 -11.22
C VAL A 173 0.11 3.65 -12.22
N ASN A 174 -0.94 3.24 -12.92
CA ASN A 174 -1.70 4.07 -13.85
C ASN A 174 -2.92 4.74 -13.21
N SER A 175 -3.20 5.92 -13.75
CA SER A 175 -4.50 6.60 -13.66
C SER A 175 -5.64 5.80 -14.32
N ALA A 176 -6.87 6.26 -14.10
CA ALA A 176 -8.05 5.77 -14.81
C ALA A 176 -7.99 5.96 -16.35
N ASN A 177 -7.05 6.78 -16.85
CA ASN A 177 -6.81 7.02 -18.28
C ASN A 177 -5.67 6.15 -18.85
N ASP A 178 -5.23 5.12 -18.13
CA ASP A 178 -4.12 4.23 -18.50
C ASP A 178 -2.78 4.96 -18.77
N VAL A 179 -2.54 6.06 -18.06
CA VAL A 179 -1.27 6.82 -18.09
C VAL A 179 -0.67 7.00 -16.70
N ASP A 180 0.64 7.24 -16.63
CA ASP A 180 1.33 7.64 -15.40
C ASP A 180 0.65 8.90 -14.82
N PRO A 181 0.15 8.86 -13.56
CA PRO A 181 -0.59 9.97 -12.97
C PRO A 181 0.30 11.18 -12.66
N PHE A 182 1.61 10.98 -12.53
CA PHE A 182 2.58 12.03 -12.22
C PHE A 182 3.23 12.61 -13.49
N TYR A 183 3.44 11.79 -14.51
CA TYR A 183 4.05 12.18 -15.80
C TYR A 183 3.24 11.69 -16.99
N PRO A 184 1.96 12.10 -17.12
CA PRO A 184 1.09 11.61 -18.17
C PRO A 184 1.58 12.00 -19.57
N THR A 185 1.36 11.11 -20.54
CA THR A 185 1.61 11.39 -21.96
C THR A 185 0.28 11.60 -22.70
N GLY A 186 0.34 12.10 -23.95
CA GLY A 186 -0.84 12.24 -24.79
C GLY A 186 -1.78 13.40 -24.43
N GLY A 187 -1.31 14.38 -23.66
CA GLY A 187 -2.09 15.57 -23.28
C GLY A 187 -3.05 15.37 -22.09
N ASN A 188 -2.98 14.21 -21.43
CA ASN A 188 -3.71 13.98 -20.19
C ASN A 188 -3.18 14.89 -19.06
N PRO A 189 -4.06 15.39 -18.17
CA PRO A 189 -3.63 16.21 -17.04
C PRO A 189 -2.91 15.38 -15.98
N THR A 190 -1.90 15.95 -15.33
CA THR A 190 -1.31 15.39 -14.12
C THR A 190 -2.35 15.35 -13.01
N GLU A 191 -2.40 14.24 -12.29
CA GLU A 191 -3.34 14.10 -11.17
C GLU A 191 -2.95 15.01 -9.99
N SER A 192 -3.96 15.52 -9.29
CA SER A 192 -3.72 16.38 -8.13
C SER A 192 -3.50 15.52 -6.89
N VAL A 193 -2.23 15.36 -6.52
CA VAL A 193 -1.82 14.60 -5.34
C VAL A 193 -1.42 15.51 -4.19
N ASP A 194 -1.51 14.97 -2.98
CA ASP A 194 -0.98 15.62 -1.78
C ASP A 194 0.53 15.40 -1.63
N ALA A 195 1.15 16.04 -0.63
CA ALA A 195 2.58 15.87 -0.35
C ALA A 195 2.94 14.46 0.19
N CYS A 196 1.94 13.61 0.41
CA CYS A 196 2.08 12.19 0.65
C CYS A 196 1.90 11.35 -0.62
N LEU A 197 1.78 11.98 -1.79
CA LEU A 197 1.69 11.32 -3.10
C LEU A 197 0.47 10.38 -3.21
N GLY A 198 -0.60 10.71 -2.47
CA GLY A 198 -1.90 10.07 -2.59
C GLY A 198 -3.00 11.07 -2.87
N HIS A 199 -4.17 10.54 -3.21
CA HIS A 199 -5.40 11.31 -3.42
C HIS A 199 -6.62 10.39 -3.41
N PRO A 200 -7.85 10.95 -3.29
CA PRO A 200 -9.07 10.19 -3.51
C PRO A 200 -9.27 9.83 -4.99
N ASN A 201 -9.85 8.66 -5.28
CA ASN A 201 -10.37 8.32 -6.60
C ASN A 201 -11.77 8.95 -6.85
N ASP A 202 -12.42 8.58 -7.95
CA ASP A 202 -13.78 8.98 -8.33
C ASP A 202 -14.87 8.46 -7.37
N HIS A 203 -14.56 7.43 -6.60
CA HIS A 203 -15.37 6.91 -5.49
C HIS A 203 -14.98 7.49 -4.12
N TYR A 204 -14.13 8.53 -4.11
CA TYR A 204 -13.68 9.24 -2.92
C TYR A 204 -12.84 8.39 -1.97
N VAL A 205 -12.25 7.29 -2.44
CA VAL A 205 -11.36 6.44 -1.65
C VAL A 205 -9.92 6.90 -1.82
N TYR A 206 -9.27 7.25 -0.72
CA TYR A 206 -7.87 7.65 -0.72
C TYR A 206 -6.95 6.47 -1.02
N HIS A 207 -5.97 6.69 -1.89
CA HIS A 207 -5.04 5.66 -2.31
C HIS A 207 -3.67 6.24 -2.68
N TYR A 208 -2.71 5.33 -2.85
CA TYR A 208 -1.39 5.62 -3.37
C TYR A 208 -1.18 4.94 -4.73
N HIS A 209 -0.65 5.69 -5.70
CA HIS A 209 -0.11 5.12 -6.94
C HIS A 209 1.35 4.68 -6.81
N ILE A 210 2.05 5.21 -5.81
CA ILE A 210 3.46 4.92 -5.52
C ILE A 210 3.66 4.80 -4.03
N ALA A 211 4.71 4.08 -3.64
CA ALA A 211 5.10 3.92 -2.25
C ALA A 211 5.24 5.28 -1.53
N SER A 212 4.29 5.63 -0.65
CA SER A 212 4.33 6.86 0.13
C SER A 212 5.14 6.70 1.41
N GLY A 213 6.16 7.54 1.61
CA GLY A 213 6.87 7.56 2.89
C GLY A 213 6.02 8.09 4.05
N CYS A 214 4.89 8.76 3.78
CA CYS A 214 3.93 9.14 4.83
C CYS A 214 3.26 7.92 5.48
N ALA A 215 3.20 6.77 4.78
CA ALA A 215 2.73 5.54 5.38
C ALA A 215 3.64 5.08 6.53
N LEU A 216 4.94 5.39 6.49
CA LEU A 216 5.92 5.04 7.54
C LEU A 216 6.10 6.12 8.60
N ASN A 217 5.97 7.38 8.18
CA ASN A 217 6.14 8.54 9.03
C ASN A 217 5.04 9.56 8.70
N PRO A 218 3.81 9.36 9.20
CA PRO A 218 2.74 10.30 8.97
C PRO A 218 3.14 11.66 9.55
N PRO A 219 3.15 12.72 8.75
CA PRO A 219 3.46 14.04 9.28
C PRO A 219 2.32 14.53 10.17
N SER A 220 2.64 15.41 11.10
CA SER A 220 1.65 16.02 11.99
C SER A 220 0.81 17.06 11.24
N GLY A 221 -0.50 17.05 11.47
CA GLY A 221 -1.43 18.05 10.93
C GLY A 221 -1.89 17.74 9.51
N THR A 222 -2.42 18.77 8.84
CA THR A 222 -2.95 18.67 7.46
C THR A 222 -1.82 18.64 6.44
N ILE A 223 -1.86 17.66 5.54
CA ILE A 223 -0.94 17.56 4.40
C ILE A 223 -1.19 18.73 3.44
N ALA A 224 -0.13 19.31 2.89
CA ALA A 224 -0.25 20.29 1.81
C ALA A 224 -0.40 19.58 0.46
N SER A 225 -0.91 20.28 -0.57
CA SER A 225 -0.83 19.74 -1.93
C SER A 225 0.65 19.55 -2.35
N CYS A 226 0.91 18.58 -3.24
CA CYS A 226 2.25 18.45 -3.82
C CYS A 226 2.64 19.70 -4.61
N THR A 227 1.69 20.34 -5.30
CA THR A 227 1.91 21.61 -6.01
C THR A 227 2.35 22.74 -5.07
N GLY A 228 1.83 22.77 -3.84
CA GLY A 228 2.21 23.71 -2.79
C GLY A 228 3.49 23.35 -2.03
N THR A 229 4.11 22.20 -2.33
CA THR A 229 5.31 21.69 -1.67
C THR A 229 6.49 21.73 -2.66
N PRO A 230 7.42 22.71 -2.59
CA PRO A 230 8.43 22.94 -3.63
C PRO A 230 9.32 21.72 -3.96
N SER A 231 9.66 20.91 -2.95
CA SER A 231 10.42 19.67 -3.16
C SER A 231 9.61 18.63 -3.94
N CYS A 232 8.30 18.56 -3.71
CA CYS A 232 7.40 17.65 -4.40
C CYS A 232 7.12 18.11 -5.85
N SER A 233 6.74 19.38 -6.02
CA SER A 233 6.36 19.92 -7.33
C SER A 233 7.53 20.06 -8.32
N SER A 234 8.77 20.18 -7.83
CA SER A 234 9.95 20.23 -8.70
C SER A 234 10.33 18.87 -9.28
N SER A 235 10.20 17.79 -8.50
CA SER A 235 10.49 16.43 -8.96
C SER A 235 9.82 15.40 -8.05
N VAL A 236 8.63 14.93 -8.41
CA VAL A 236 7.92 13.89 -7.67
C VAL A 236 8.77 12.64 -7.48
N ALA A 237 9.52 12.22 -8.50
CA ALA A 237 10.40 11.06 -8.42
C ALA A 237 11.54 11.24 -7.40
N THR A 238 12.18 12.41 -7.35
CA THR A 238 13.24 12.68 -6.35
C THR A 238 12.63 12.81 -4.95
N TYR A 239 11.48 13.48 -4.88
CA TYR A 239 10.76 13.68 -3.63
C TYR A 239 10.28 12.38 -3.01
N SER A 240 9.69 11.47 -3.80
CA SER A 240 9.19 10.18 -3.32
C SER A 240 10.29 9.35 -2.65
N ILE A 241 11.49 9.34 -3.24
CA ILE A 241 12.68 8.70 -2.65
C ILE A 241 13.12 9.44 -1.38
N SER A 242 13.10 10.78 -1.37
CA SER A 242 13.52 11.57 -0.21
C SER A 242 12.68 11.30 1.05
N LEU A 243 11.42 10.89 0.90
CA LEU A 243 10.56 10.51 2.03
C LEU A 243 11.08 9.28 2.80
N TYR A 244 11.98 8.49 2.19
CA TYR A 244 12.62 7.33 2.80
C TYR A 244 14.03 7.60 3.34
N ASN A 245 14.46 8.86 3.44
CA ASN A 245 15.80 9.20 3.93
C ASN A 245 16.09 8.67 5.35
N SER A 246 15.06 8.53 6.19
CA SER A 246 15.15 7.93 7.53
C SER A 246 14.99 6.40 7.53
N TYR A 247 14.66 5.81 6.37
CA TYR A 247 14.31 4.40 6.18
C TYR A 247 15.21 3.75 5.14
N ARG A 248 16.52 4.02 5.21
CA ARG A 248 17.54 3.50 4.29
C ARG A 248 17.96 2.07 4.62
N THR A 249 16.98 1.22 4.85
CA THR A 249 17.11 -0.22 5.08
C THR A 249 15.96 -0.93 4.39
N LEU A 250 16.02 -2.26 4.32
CA LEU A 250 14.91 -3.08 3.83
C LEU A 250 13.68 -2.89 4.73
N THR A 251 12.81 -1.97 4.35
CA THR A 251 11.68 -1.49 5.16
C THR A 251 10.39 -1.99 4.56
N VAL A 252 9.56 -2.65 5.36
CA VAL A 252 8.22 -3.09 4.94
C VAL A 252 7.34 -1.86 4.78
N ILE A 253 6.72 -1.70 3.61
CA ILE A 253 5.81 -0.59 3.32
C ILE A 253 4.39 -1.07 2.99
N GLY A 254 4.20 -2.37 2.80
CA GLY A 254 2.89 -2.96 2.54
C GLY A 254 2.94 -4.44 2.20
N ILE A 255 1.81 -4.95 1.75
CA ILE A 255 1.61 -6.32 1.27
C ILE A 255 0.74 -6.29 0.02
N ALA A 256 1.15 -7.01 -1.02
CA ALA A 256 0.40 -7.12 -2.27
C ALA A 256 -0.70 -8.18 -2.17
N LYS A 257 -1.72 -8.09 -3.03
CA LYS A 257 -2.81 -9.09 -3.14
C LYS A 257 -2.35 -10.46 -3.63
N ASP A 258 -1.09 -10.60 -4.03
CA ASP A 258 -0.50 -11.90 -4.34
C ASP A 258 0.27 -12.51 -3.15
N GLY A 259 0.29 -11.81 -2.01
CA GLY A 259 0.94 -12.24 -0.77
C GLY A 259 2.39 -11.81 -0.63
N HIS A 260 2.98 -11.12 -1.59
CA HIS A 260 4.36 -10.64 -1.46
C HIS A 260 4.45 -9.39 -0.61
N VAL A 261 5.53 -9.32 0.17
CA VAL A 261 5.87 -8.15 0.95
C VAL A 261 6.34 -7.03 0.02
N VAL A 262 5.77 -5.85 0.21
CA VAL A 262 6.19 -4.64 -0.51
C VAL A 262 7.23 -3.94 0.34
N TYR A 263 8.42 -3.72 -0.22
CA TYR A 263 9.53 -3.04 0.44
C TYR A 263 9.76 -1.64 -0.13
N GLY A 264 10.30 -0.76 0.71
CA GLY A 264 10.77 0.57 0.31
C GLY A 264 11.96 0.51 -0.68
N PRO A 265 12.48 1.67 -1.11
CA PRO A 265 13.42 1.77 -2.22
C PRO A 265 14.85 1.35 -1.89
N TYR A 266 15.14 0.89 -0.67
CA TYR A 266 16.47 0.51 -0.20
C TYR A 266 16.54 -0.98 0.14
N ASP A 267 17.67 -1.60 -0.18
CA ASP A 267 17.95 -2.98 0.22
C ASP A 267 18.44 -3.08 1.68
N SER A 268 18.77 -4.31 2.11
CA SER A 268 19.29 -4.57 3.46
C SER A 268 20.65 -3.91 3.77
N THR A 269 21.37 -3.42 2.76
CA THR A 269 22.64 -2.69 2.90
C THR A 269 22.45 -1.17 2.93
N GLY A 270 21.22 -0.69 2.70
CA GLY A 270 20.90 0.73 2.56
C GLY A 270 21.24 1.34 1.21
N THR A 271 21.50 0.48 0.21
CA THR A 271 21.68 0.88 -1.18
C THR A 271 20.32 1.07 -1.83
N GLN A 272 20.12 2.22 -2.49
CA GLN A 272 18.90 2.45 -3.26
C GLN A 272 18.88 1.48 -4.44
N VAL A 273 17.79 0.75 -4.58
CA VAL A 273 17.61 -0.17 -5.69
C VAL A 273 17.14 0.64 -6.91
N LYS A 274 17.98 0.72 -7.95
CA LYS A 274 17.78 1.59 -9.13
C LYS A 274 17.28 0.86 -10.38
N LYS A 275 17.14 -0.47 -10.32
CA LYS A 275 16.68 -1.28 -11.45
C LYS A 275 15.31 -1.85 -11.13
N ALA A 276 14.33 -1.59 -12.01
CA ALA A 276 12.98 -2.15 -11.93
C ALA A 276 12.95 -3.69 -11.96
N ASN A 277 14.04 -4.33 -12.40
CA ASN A 277 14.23 -5.78 -12.28
C ASN A 277 14.28 -6.26 -10.81
N SER A 278 14.16 -5.35 -9.84
CA SER A 278 14.29 -5.63 -8.41
C SER A 278 13.42 -4.74 -7.51
N VAL A 279 12.59 -3.84 -8.05
CA VAL A 279 11.73 -2.86 -7.34
C VAL A 279 10.45 -2.76 -8.17
N VAL A 280 9.28 -3.24 -7.77
CA VAL A 280 8.60 -3.45 -6.49
C VAL A 280 7.96 -4.84 -6.58
N LEU A 281 7.93 -5.63 -5.50
CA LEU A 281 7.83 -7.12 -5.45
C LEU A 281 9.22 -7.81 -5.44
N SER A 282 10.12 -7.37 -4.56
CA SER A 282 11.46 -7.93 -4.43
C SER A 282 11.40 -9.33 -3.79
N TYR A 283 11.43 -10.37 -4.63
CA TYR A 283 11.86 -11.70 -4.24
C TYR A 283 13.32 -11.61 -3.76
N ASN A 284 13.55 -11.87 -2.47
CA ASN A 284 14.90 -12.04 -1.95
C ASN A 284 15.53 -13.26 -2.62
N LYS A 285 16.42 -13.04 -3.60
CA LYS A 285 17.52 -13.97 -3.86
C LYS A 285 18.51 -13.81 -2.70
N LYS A 286 18.51 -14.76 -1.78
CA LYS A 286 19.70 -15.05 -0.97
C LYS A 286 20.55 -16.09 -1.68
#